data_AF-A0A4U9UY86-F1
#
_entry.id   AF-A0A4U9UY86-F1
#
_cell.length_a   1.000
_cell.length_b   1.000
_cell.length_c   1.000
_cell.angle_alpha   90.00
_cell.angle_beta   90.00
_cell.angle_gamma   90.00
#
_symmetry.space_group_name_H-M   'P 1'
#
loop_
_entity.id
_entity.type
_entity.pdbx_description
1 polymer ?
#
loop_
_entity_poly.entity_id
_entity_poly.type
_entity_poly.pdbx_seq_one_letter_code
_entity_poly.pdbx_strand_id
1 'polypeptide(L)'
;MPSNSSDKYKAPALEKGLEIIEFLALQPSAQSQAEIAIGLHRSPNEIYRMLASLESKGYIHRDPISSKYSLSLKLYYLSHRHSFVEKLRATSLLPMQDASNEIKDPCHLCVIYDNQVMVIAYARGSSPIRIVIEEGNLYNTSQTASGKLLLSFSDEEKKRAILDADSYYRSLKKADRQQFDTDLDEIKRKGFYEMPSAYAEGIIDISVPIGTRETGIIACLTASKLIRRQIGQNMSTEDIVASLEKCRSRIEANLGLS
;
A
#
# COMPACT_ATOMS: atom_id res chain seq x y z
N MET A 1 -23.43 9.59 -30.93
CA MET A 1 -22.98 9.25 -29.57
C MET A 1 -22.33 7.87 -29.64
N PRO A 2 -20.99 7.75 -29.62
CA PRO A 2 -20.37 6.44 -29.68
C PRO A 2 -20.68 5.70 -28.37
N SER A 3 -21.26 4.50 -28.51
CA SER A 3 -21.55 3.60 -27.41
C SER A 3 -20.27 3.24 -26.67
N ASN A 4 -20.22 3.55 -25.37
CA ASN A 4 -19.12 3.19 -24.49
C ASN A 4 -18.96 1.66 -24.50
N SER A 5 -17.83 1.16 -25.00
CA SER A 5 -17.58 -0.29 -25.22
C SER A 5 -17.40 -1.09 -23.93
N SER A 6 -17.48 -0.46 -22.76
CA SER A 6 -17.33 -1.07 -21.43
C SER A 6 -18.55 -1.85 -20.95
N ASP A 7 -19.75 -1.58 -21.46
CA ASP A 7 -20.98 -2.27 -21.03
C ASP A 7 -21.15 -3.67 -21.66
N LYS A 8 -20.38 -4.01 -22.69
CA LYS A 8 -20.55 -5.25 -23.47
C LYS A 8 -19.97 -6.50 -22.81
N TYR A 9 -19.21 -6.35 -21.72
CA TYR A 9 -18.50 -7.43 -21.02
C TYR A 9 -18.76 -7.45 -19.50
N LYS A 10 -19.87 -6.89 -19.02
CA LYS A 10 -20.23 -6.97 -17.61
C LYS A 10 -20.52 -8.42 -17.22
N ALA A 11 -19.98 -8.85 -16.08
CA ALA A 11 -20.27 -10.15 -15.47
C ALA A 11 -20.92 -9.91 -14.10
N PRO A 12 -22.22 -9.57 -14.05
CA PRO A 12 -22.86 -9.08 -12.83
C PRO A 12 -22.81 -10.06 -11.66
N ALA A 13 -22.77 -11.36 -11.94
CA ALA A 13 -22.62 -12.39 -10.91
C ALA A 13 -21.21 -12.38 -10.29
N LEU A 14 -20.17 -12.16 -11.09
CA LEU A 14 -18.79 -12.05 -10.60
C LEU A 14 -18.63 -10.79 -9.75
N GLU A 15 -19.12 -9.64 -10.23
CA GLU A 15 -19.11 -8.37 -9.51
C GLU A 15 -19.75 -8.52 -8.12
N LYS A 16 -20.96 -9.10 -8.06
CA LYS A 16 -21.64 -9.41 -6.78
C LYS A 16 -20.81 -10.34 -5.89
N GLY A 17 -20.14 -11.33 -6.45
CA GLY A 17 -19.28 -12.24 -5.70
C GLY A 17 -18.09 -11.52 -5.06
N LEU A 18 -17.45 -10.59 -5.79
CA LEU A 18 -16.34 -9.80 -5.29
C LEU A 18 -16.79 -8.80 -4.22
N GLU A 19 -17.91 -8.10 -4.44
CA GLU A 19 -18.50 -7.19 -3.45
C GLU A 19 -18.80 -7.89 -2.11
N ILE A 20 -19.27 -9.15 -2.15
CA ILE A 20 -19.50 -9.95 -0.93
C ILE A 20 -18.18 -10.21 -0.19
N ILE A 21 -17.11 -10.55 -0.91
CA ILE A 21 -15.79 -10.78 -0.30
C ILE A 21 -15.29 -9.49 0.37
N GLU A 22 -15.36 -8.37 -0.35
CA GLU A 22 -14.91 -7.06 0.13
C GLU A 22 -15.72 -6.61 1.34
N PHE A 23 -17.05 -6.78 1.29
CA PHE A 23 -17.92 -6.48 2.42
C PHE A 23 -17.54 -7.28 3.66
N LEU A 24 -17.39 -8.61 3.52
CA LEU A 24 -17.03 -9.50 4.63
C LEU A 24 -15.62 -9.21 5.17
N ALA A 25 -14.69 -8.73 4.35
CA ALA A 25 -13.34 -8.33 4.77
C ALA A 25 -13.35 -7.16 5.78
N LEU A 26 -14.37 -6.30 5.70
CA LEU A 26 -14.53 -5.15 6.58
C LEU A 26 -15.28 -5.48 7.88
N GLN A 27 -15.81 -6.70 8.03
CA GLN A 27 -16.63 -7.06 9.18
C GLN A 27 -15.78 -7.68 10.30
N PRO A 28 -15.95 -7.23 11.56
CA PRO A 28 -15.24 -7.80 12.70
C PRO A 28 -15.77 -9.18 13.10
N SER A 29 -16.93 -9.61 12.56
CA SER A 29 -17.57 -10.88 12.89
C SER A 29 -18.35 -11.44 11.69
N ALA A 30 -18.68 -12.73 11.75
CA ALA A 30 -19.46 -13.40 10.70
C ALA A 30 -20.84 -12.75 10.52
N GLN A 31 -21.33 -12.72 9.28
CA GLN A 31 -22.57 -12.05 8.89
C GLN A 31 -23.58 -13.02 8.29
N SER A 32 -24.85 -12.87 8.63
CA SER A 32 -25.95 -13.58 7.98
C SER A 32 -26.18 -13.08 6.55
N GLN A 33 -26.86 -13.88 5.74
CA GLN A 33 -27.24 -13.47 4.37
C GLN A 33 -28.05 -12.17 4.35
N ALA A 34 -28.91 -11.93 5.35
CA ALA A 34 -29.69 -10.70 5.43
C ALA A 34 -28.82 -9.47 5.73
N GLU A 35 -27.88 -9.59 6.68
CA GLU A 35 -26.93 -8.52 7.02
C GLU A 35 -26.04 -8.16 5.81
N ILE A 36 -25.55 -9.17 5.07
CA ILE A 36 -24.75 -8.95 3.85
C ILE A 36 -25.59 -8.26 2.77
N ALA A 37 -26.82 -8.70 2.54
CA ALA A 37 -27.70 -8.11 1.54
C ALA A 37 -28.00 -6.63 1.85
N ILE A 38 -28.28 -6.32 3.12
CA ILE A 38 -28.50 -4.95 3.59
C ILE A 38 -27.24 -4.11 3.38
N GLY A 39 -26.07 -4.61 3.78
CA GLY A 39 -24.80 -3.89 3.65
C GLY A 39 -24.38 -3.61 2.20
N LEU A 40 -24.82 -4.44 1.26
CA LEU A 40 -24.57 -4.26 -0.18
C LEU A 40 -25.71 -3.54 -0.92
N HIS A 41 -26.77 -3.13 -0.23
CA HIS A 41 -27.99 -2.57 -0.85
C HIS A 41 -28.60 -3.49 -1.92
N ARG A 42 -28.64 -4.80 -1.64
CA ARG A 42 -29.18 -5.86 -2.50
C ARG A 42 -30.24 -6.67 -1.75
N SER A 43 -30.96 -7.53 -2.47
CA SER A 43 -31.87 -8.50 -1.85
C SER A 43 -31.15 -9.82 -1.51
N PRO A 44 -31.60 -10.56 -0.46
CA PRO A 44 -31.03 -11.86 -0.12
C PRO A 44 -31.01 -12.85 -1.30
N ASN A 45 -32.06 -12.85 -2.13
CA ASN A 45 -32.14 -13.74 -3.29
C ASN A 45 -31.10 -13.42 -4.36
N GLU A 46 -30.74 -12.15 -4.52
CA GLU A 46 -29.74 -11.72 -5.52
C GLU A 46 -28.33 -12.19 -5.18
N ILE A 47 -27.99 -12.30 -3.90
CA ILE A 47 -26.65 -12.69 -3.44
C ILE A 47 -26.54 -14.18 -3.09
N TYR A 48 -27.68 -14.89 -2.90
CA TYR A 48 -27.70 -16.30 -2.48
C TYR A 48 -26.83 -17.20 -3.35
N ARG A 49 -26.99 -17.11 -4.68
CA ARG A 49 -26.22 -17.93 -5.62
C ARG A 49 -24.73 -17.61 -5.57
N MET A 50 -24.35 -16.37 -5.22
CA MET A 50 -22.95 -15.98 -5.08
C MET A 50 -22.37 -16.51 -3.77
N LEU A 51 -23.11 -16.42 -2.66
CA LEU A 51 -22.70 -17.01 -1.38
C LEU A 51 -22.47 -18.52 -1.53
N ALA A 52 -23.42 -19.25 -2.14
CA ALA A 52 -23.28 -20.68 -2.39
C ALA A 52 -22.06 -21.01 -3.27
N SER A 53 -21.82 -20.21 -4.32
CA SER A 53 -20.64 -20.39 -5.20
C SER A 53 -19.34 -20.13 -4.44
N LEU A 54 -19.25 -19.02 -3.71
CA LEU A 54 -18.08 -18.65 -2.92
C LEU A 54 -17.77 -19.69 -1.84
N GLU A 55 -18.79 -20.20 -1.16
CA GLU A 55 -18.68 -21.27 -0.16
C GLU A 55 -18.18 -22.57 -0.81
N SER A 56 -18.79 -22.99 -1.92
CA SER A 56 -18.39 -24.21 -2.65
C SER A 56 -16.95 -24.15 -3.18
N LYS A 57 -16.47 -22.94 -3.52
CA LYS A 57 -15.10 -22.69 -3.94
C LYS A 57 -14.17 -22.45 -2.75
N GLY A 58 -14.69 -22.43 -1.51
CA GLY A 58 -13.93 -22.24 -0.29
C GLY A 58 -13.34 -20.85 -0.13
N TYR A 59 -13.94 -19.81 -0.70
CA TYR A 59 -13.57 -18.41 -0.41
C TYR A 59 -14.17 -17.93 0.91
N ILE A 60 -15.38 -18.38 1.22
CA ILE A 60 -16.08 -18.10 2.48
C ILE A 60 -16.43 -19.40 3.18
N HIS A 61 -16.63 -19.32 4.50
CA HIS A 61 -17.15 -20.40 5.31
C HIS A 61 -18.53 -20.01 5.85
N ARG A 62 -19.49 -20.94 5.81
CA ARG A 62 -20.78 -20.79 6.49
C ARG A 62 -20.77 -21.64 7.75
N ASP A 63 -20.96 -21.00 8.89
CA ASP A 63 -21.09 -21.69 10.16
C ASP A 63 -22.41 -22.50 10.19
N PRO A 64 -22.38 -23.81 10.50
CA PRO A 64 -23.55 -24.68 10.39
C PRO A 64 -24.62 -24.39 11.45
N ILE A 65 -24.26 -23.74 12.57
CA ILE A 65 -25.19 -23.47 13.68
C ILE A 65 -25.89 -22.13 13.47
N SER A 66 -25.12 -21.07 13.31
CA SER A 66 -25.59 -19.69 13.15
C SER A 66 -26.00 -19.35 11.72
N SER A 67 -25.61 -20.17 10.73
CA SER A 67 -25.80 -19.88 9.30
C SER A 67 -25.13 -18.59 8.82
N LYS A 68 -24.19 -18.05 9.60
CA LYS A 68 -23.44 -16.84 9.26
C LYS A 68 -22.20 -17.17 8.44
N TYR A 69 -21.83 -16.24 7.56
CA TYR A 69 -20.71 -16.34 6.64
C TYR A 69 -19.53 -15.50 7.13
N SER A 70 -18.32 -16.05 6.97
CA SER A 70 -17.05 -15.34 7.18
C SER A 70 -16.07 -15.65 6.06
N LEU A 71 -15.05 -14.82 5.88
CA LEU A 71 -13.96 -15.14 4.97
C LEU A 71 -13.19 -16.36 5.46
N SER A 72 -12.79 -17.21 4.52
CA SER A 72 -11.81 -18.28 4.78
C SER A 72 -10.38 -17.76 4.60
N LEU A 73 -9.39 -18.62 4.89
CA LEU A 73 -7.97 -18.33 4.62
C LEU A 73 -7.56 -18.45 3.14
N LYS A 74 -8.49 -18.76 2.22
CA LYS A 74 -8.13 -19.02 0.83
C LYS A 74 -7.52 -17.80 0.13
N LEU A 75 -8.04 -16.59 0.39
CA LEU A 75 -7.47 -15.36 -0.20
C LEU A 75 -6.05 -15.11 0.30
N TYR A 76 -5.80 -15.32 1.60
CA TYR A 76 -4.46 -15.27 2.18
C TYR A 76 -3.51 -16.27 1.51
N TYR A 77 -3.95 -17.53 1.38
CA TYR A 77 -3.18 -18.56 0.69
C TYR A 77 -2.86 -18.21 -0.76
N LEU A 78 -3.83 -17.66 -1.51
CA LEU A 78 -3.63 -17.25 -2.90
C LEU A 78 -2.70 -16.04 -3.02
N SER A 79 -2.83 -15.05 -2.15
CA SER A 79 -2.01 -13.83 -2.20
C SER A 79 -0.54 -14.07 -1.90
N HIS A 80 -0.22 -15.12 -1.12
CA HIS A 80 1.15 -15.48 -0.77
C HIS A 80 1.77 -16.51 -1.73
N ARG A 81 0.97 -17.15 -2.59
CA ARG A 81 1.49 -18.13 -3.57
C ARG A 81 2.09 -17.43 -4.78
N HIS A 82 3.42 -17.53 -4.92
CA HIS A 82 4.18 -17.02 -6.07
C HIS A 82 4.03 -15.50 -6.30
N SER A 83 3.72 -14.74 -5.24
CA SER A 83 3.65 -13.29 -5.31
C SER A 83 5.04 -12.69 -5.18
N PHE A 84 5.42 -11.89 -6.19
CA PHE A 84 6.63 -11.06 -6.11
C PHE A 84 6.58 -10.12 -4.89
N VAL A 85 5.39 -9.58 -4.58
CA VAL A 85 5.17 -8.72 -3.41
C VAL A 85 5.48 -9.47 -2.12
N GLU A 86 5.09 -10.74 -2.00
CA GLU A 86 5.42 -11.54 -0.81
C GLU A 86 6.91 -11.84 -0.72
N LYS A 87 7.57 -12.15 -1.85
CA LYS A 87 9.04 -12.31 -1.86
C LYS A 87 9.72 -11.03 -1.36
N LEU A 88 9.36 -9.89 -1.93
CA LEU A 88 9.87 -8.58 -1.54
C LEU A 88 9.64 -8.28 -0.06
N ARG A 89 8.40 -8.48 0.43
CA ARG A 89 8.04 -8.34 1.84
C ARG A 89 8.90 -9.23 2.73
N ALA A 90 8.93 -10.54 2.47
CA ALA A 90 9.67 -11.52 3.27
C ALA A 90 11.18 -11.22 3.32
N THR A 91 11.80 -10.81 2.21
CA THR A 91 13.22 -10.43 2.16
C THR A 91 13.54 -9.13 2.88
N SER A 92 12.52 -8.30 3.15
CA SER A 92 12.68 -6.96 3.73
C SER A 92 12.49 -6.91 5.24
N LEU A 93 11.70 -7.82 5.83
CA LEU A 93 11.35 -7.76 7.26
C LEU A 93 12.57 -7.67 8.19
N LEU A 94 13.58 -8.53 8.01
CA LEU A 94 14.78 -8.51 8.85
C LEU A 94 15.65 -7.25 8.64
N PRO A 95 16.06 -6.89 7.41
CA PRO A 95 16.79 -5.64 7.17
C PRO A 95 16.06 -4.40 7.71
N MET A 96 14.73 -4.33 7.51
CA MET A 96 13.92 -3.21 8.00
C MET A 96 13.87 -3.18 9.53
N GLN A 97 13.78 -4.32 10.21
CA GLN A 97 13.79 -4.37 11.66
C GLN A 97 15.12 -3.87 12.24
N ASP A 98 16.24 -4.19 11.60
CA ASP A 98 17.56 -3.69 11.99
C ASP A 98 17.65 -2.17 11.81
N ALA A 99 17.19 -1.65 10.66
CA ALA A 99 17.16 -0.21 10.38
C ALA A 99 16.24 0.55 11.36
N SER A 100 15.03 0.04 11.61
CA SER A 100 14.11 0.64 12.59
C SER A 100 14.67 0.64 14.01
N ASN A 101 15.50 -0.34 14.37
CA ASN A 101 16.17 -0.37 15.68
C ASN A 101 17.30 0.66 15.78
N GLU A 102 18.09 0.82 14.71
CA GLU A 102 19.14 1.81 14.58
C GLU A 102 18.58 3.24 14.60
N ILE A 103 17.57 3.50 13.77
CA ILE A 103 16.88 4.80 13.64
C ILE A 103 16.02 5.10 14.88
N LYS A 104 15.55 4.06 15.58
CA LYS A 104 14.56 4.08 16.67
C LYS A 104 13.12 4.41 16.26
N ASP A 105 12.91 4.87 15.02
CA ASP A 105 11.61 5.13 14.42
C ASP A 105 11.17 3.97 13.50
N PRO A 106 9.86 3.84 13.24
CA PRO A 106 9.37 2.79 12.35
C PRO A 106 9.80 3.01 10.89
N CYS A 107 10.03 1.90 10.20
CA CYS A 107 10.20 1.85 8.76
C CYS A 107 9.04 1.08 8.13
N HIS A 108 8.64 1.46 6.93
CA HIS A 108 7.62 0.76 6.17
C HIS A 108 8.03 0.66 4.70
N LEU A 109 7.56 -0.40 4.04
CA LEU A 109 7.85 -0.72 2.65
C LEU A 109 6.58 -0.55 1.82
N CYS A 110 6.71 0.15 0.71
CA CYS A 110 5.59 0.52 -0.14
C CYS A 110 5.79 0.15 -1.60
N VAL A 111 4.67 -0.06 -2.30
CA VAL A 111 4.60 -0.21 -3.76
C VAL A 111 3.44 0.62 -4.31
N ILE A 112 3.45 0.90 -5.61
CA ILE A 112 2.27 1.45 -6.28
C ILE A 112 1.26 0.32 -6.52
N TYR A 113 0.03 0.49 -6.03
CA TYR A 113 -1.12 -0.35 -6.30
C TYR A 113 -2.32 0.54 -6.64
N ASP A 114 -2.96 0.29 -7.79
CA ASP A 114 -4.15 1.03 -8.25
C ASP A 114 -4.05 2.57 -8.09
N ASN A 115 -2.97 3.14 -8.61
CA ASN A 115 -2.66 4.58 -8.54
C ASN A 115 -2.43 5.16 -7.14
N GLN A 116 -2.38 4.30 -6.12
CA GLN A 116 -2.12 4.65 -4.73
C GLN A 116 -0.83 3.99 -4.24
N VAL A 117 -0.35 4.45 -3.10
CA VAL A 117 0.76 3.83 -2.38
C VAL A 117 0.20 2.81 -1.40
N MET A 118 0.54 1.53 -1.60
CA MET A 118 0.18 0.46 -0.67
C MET A 118 1.37 0.11 0.22
N VAL A 119 1.12 0.05 1.53
CA VAL A 119 2.08 -0.46 2.50
C VAL A 119 2.05 -1.99 2.49
N ILE A 120 3.19 -2.63 2.23
CA ILE A 120 3.30 -4.09 2.14
C ILE A 120 4.11 -4.70 3.28
N ALA A 121 4.89 -3.91 4.01
CA ALA A 121 5.61 -4.36 5.19
C ALA A 121 5.78 -3.21 6.18
N TYR A 122 5.74 -3.53 7.48
CA TYR A 122 6.01 -2.58 8.54
C TYR A 122 7.01 -3.16 9.54
N ALA A 123 8.03 -2.37 9.91
CA ALA A 123 9.03 -2.72 10.91
C ALA A 123 8.99 -1.72 12.06
N ARG A 124 8.70 -2.22 13.26
CA ARG A 124 8.53 -1.42 14.47
C ARG A 124 9.85 -0.81 14.93
N GLY A 125 9.83 0.50 15.20
CA GLY A 125 10.92 1.21 15.89
C GLY A 125 11.02 0.86 17.38
N SER A 126 12.23 0.99 17.94
CA SER A 126 12.55 0.68 19.34
C SER A 126 12.12 1.76 20.34
N SER A 127 11.67 2.94 19.87
CA SER A 127 11.23 4.03 20.72
C SER A 127 9.96 3.72 21.53
N PRO A 128 9.85 4.21 22.79
CA PRO A 128 8.64 4.03 23.61
C PRO A 128 7.41 4.67 22.98
N ILE A 129 7.59 5.82 22.31
CA ILE A 129 6.54 6.53 21.57
C ILE A 129 6.85 6.42 20.08
N ARG A 130 5.90 5.87 19.33
CA ARG A 130 6.01 5.61 17.90
C ARG A 130 4.63 5.61 17.26
N ILE A 131 4.61 5.88 15.97
CA ILE A 131 3.42 5.70 15.14
C ILE A 131 3.35 4.26 14.62
N VAL A 132 2.15 3.83 14.24
CA VAL A 132 1.92 2.55 13.57
C VAL A 132 1.35 2.86 12.20
N ILE A 133 1.96 2.29 11.16
CA ILE A 133 1.44 2.30 9.79
C ILE A 133 1.00 0.88 9.49
N GLU A 134 -0.28 0.69 9.14
CA GLU A 134 -0.82 -0.66 8.93
C GLU A 134 -0.45 -1.20 7.53
N GLU A 135 -0.06 -2.47 7.48
CA GLU A 135 0.09 -3.19 6.20
C GLU A 135 -1.28 -3.30 5.51
N GLY A 136 -1.31 -3.10 4.19
CA GLY A 136 -2.52 -3.05 3.37
C GLY A 136 -3.15 -1.67 3.21
N ASN A 137 -2.75 -0.67 4.01
CA ASN A 137 -3.26 0.69 3.87
C ASN A 137 -2.84 1.33 2.54
N LEU A 138 -3.75 2.15 2.01
CA LEU A 138 -3.59 2.91 0.77
C LEU A 138 -3.47 4.40 1.06
N TYR A 139 -2.46 5.05 0.48
CA TYR A 139 -2.20 6.48 0.61
C TYR A 139 -2.12 7.17 -0.75
N ASN A 140 -2.41 8.47 -0.81
CA ASN A 140 -2.30 9.24 -2.04
C ASN A 140 -0.85 9.35 -2.49
N THR A 141 -0.65 9.11 -3.80
CA THR A 141 0.69 9.08 -4.38
C THR A 141 1.29 10.49 -4.46
N SER A 142 0.49 11.51 -4.75
CA SER A 142 0.99 12.90 -4.81
C SER A 142 1.27 13.56 -3.46
N GLN A 143 0.76 13.00 -2.36
CA GLN A 143 0.81 13.65 -1.03
C GLN A 143 1.85 13.05 -0.08
N THR A 144 2.36 11.85 -0.38
CA THR A 144 3.30 11.14 0.50
C THR A 144 4.73 11.21 -0.02
N ALA A 145 5.70 11.12 0.89
CA ALA A 145 7.11 11.03 0.53
C ALA A 145 7.38 9.81 -0.36
N SER A 146 6.81 8.66 0.03
CA SER A 146 6.89 7.40 -0.70
C SER A 146 6.24 7.47 -2.07
N GLY A 147 5.07 8.11 -2.18
CA GLY A 147 4.38 8.27 -3.44
C GLY A 147 5.12 9.15 -4.44
N LYS A 148 5.59 10.33 -4.02
CA LYS A 148 6.40 11.19 -4.90
C LYS A 148 7.71 10.52 -5.31
N LEU A 149 8.36 9.81 -4.40
CA LEU A 149 9.53 9.00 -4.73
C LEU A 149 9.18 7.93 -5.78
N LEU A 150 8.14 7.12 -5.57
CA LEU A 150 7.74 6.10 -6.54
C LEU A 150 7.35 6.68 -7.92
N LEU A 151 6.73 7.86 -7.95
CA LEU A 151 6.42 8.58 -9.20
C LEU A 151 7.67 9.02 -9.94
N SER A 152 8.70 9.51 -9.26
CA SER A 152 9.93 10.00 -9.91
C SER A 152 10.71 8.88 -10.61
N PHE A 153 10.59 7.64 -10.14
CA PHE A 153 11.16 6.45 -10.76
C PHE A 153 10.21 5.72 -11.74
N SER A 154 8.94 6.12 -11.83
CA SER A 154 7.97 5.56 -12.78
C SER A 154 8.20 6.09 -14.20
N ASP A 155 7.80 5.30 -15.21
CA ASP A 155 7.74 5.79 -16.59
C ASP A 155 6.65 6.86 -16.75
N GLU A 156 6.78 7.68 -17.79
CA GLU A 156 5.90 8.84 -18.01
C GLU A 156 4.43 8.45 -18.24
N GLU A 157 4.17 7.30 -18.88
CA GLU A 157 2.81 6.83 -19.14
C GLU A 157 2.11 6.45 -17.82
N LYS A 158 2.77 5.61 -17.02
CA LYS A 158 2.28 5.19 -15.71
C LYS A 158 2.16 6.37 -14.75
N LYS A 159 3.18 7.24 -14.68
CA LYS A 159 3.16 8.45 -13.87
C LYS A 159 1.93 9.31 -14.21
N ARG A 160 1.69 9.55 -15.50
CA ARG A 160 0.54 10.33 -15.95
C ARG A 160 -0.79 9.68 -15.61
N ALA A 161 -0.94 8.38 -15.83
CA ALA A 161 -2.15 7.64 -15.46
C ALA A 161 -2.47 7.76 -13.95
N ILE A 162 -1.44 7.66 -13.10
CA ILE A 162 -1.57 7.82 -11.65
C ILE A 162 -2.03 9.24 -11.29
N LEU A 163 -1.35 10.26 -11.83
CA LEU A 163 -1.65 11.66 -11.54
C LEU A 163 -3.02 12.11 -12.09
N ASP A 164 -3.48 11.53 -13.20
CA ASP A 164 -4.81 11.79 -13.75
C ASP A 164 -5.92 11.17 -12.88
N ALA A 165 -5.66 10.05 -12.21
CA ALA A 165 -6.57 9.44 -11.24
C ALA A 165 -6.57 10.19 -9.89
N ASP A 166 -5.45 10.81 -9.49
CA ASP A 166 -5.27 11.50 -8.21
C ASP A 166 -6.08 12.82 -8.15
N SER A 167 -7.08 12.84 -7.26
CA SER A 167 -7.97 14.00 -7.10
C SER A 167 -7.25 15.22 -6.49
N TYR A 168 -6.27 15.00 -5.62
CA TYR A 168 -5.49 16.08 -5.02
C TYR A 168 -4.62 16.74 -6.09
N TYR A 169 -3.85 15.96 -6.85
CA TYR A 169 -3.03 16.50 -7.93
C TYR A 169 -3.87 17.26 -8.96
N ARG A 170 -5.04 16.74 -9.33
CA ARG A 170 -5.98 17.44 -10.23
C ARG A 170 -6.52 18.75 -9.67
N SER A 171 -6.58 18.90 -8.35
CA SER A 171 -7.02 20.15 -7.71
C SER A 171 -5.93 21.24 -7.70
N LEU A 172 -4.65 20.88 -7.91
CA LEU A 172 -3.53 21.80 -7.92
C LEU A 172 -3.62 22.81 -9.07
N LYS A 173 -3.17 24.05 -8.82
CA LYS A 173 -3.03 25.07 -9.87
C LYS A 173 -1.89 24.68 -10.81
N LYS A 174 -1.90 25.25 -12.02
CA LYS A 174 -0.88 24.97 -13.04
C LYS A 174 0.56 25.18 -12.54
N ALA A 175 0.79 26.27 -11.80
CA ALA A 175 2.11 26.56 -11.23
C ALA A 175 2.56 25.49 -10.21
N ASP A 176 1.64 25.05 -9.34
CA ASP A 176 1.92 24.01 -8.35
C ASP A 176 2.20 22.65 -9.00
N ARG A 177 1.54 22.32 -10.11
CA ARG A 177 1.85 21.11 -10.90
C ARG A 177 3.23 21.18 -11.55
N GLN A 178 3.61 22.34 -12.08
CA GLN A 178 4.96 22.54 -12.63
C GLN A 178 6.05 22.42 -11.55
N GLN A 179 5.78 22.94 -10.36
CA GLN A 179 6.67 22.76 -9.21
C GLN A 179 6.72 21.28 -8.80
N PHE A 180 5.58 20.58 -8.77
CA PHE A 180 5.54 19.15 -8.47
C PHE A 180 6.40 18.33 -9.44
N ASP A 181 6.31 18.59 -10.75
CA ASP A 181 7.14 17.90 -11.74
C ASP A 181 8.63 18.19 -11.52
N THR A 182 8.97 19.44 -11.19
CA THR A 182 10.35 19.84 -10.84
C THR A 182 10.85 19.12 -9.58
N ASP A 183 10.00 18.98 -8.56
CA ASP A 183 10.31 18.24 -7.34
C ASP A 183 10.59 16.76 -7.67
N LEU A 184 9.80 16.13 -8.54
CA LEU A 184 10.03 14.75 -8.96
C LEU A 184 11.40 14.56 -9.63
N ASP A 185 11.79 15.47 -10.52
CA ASP A 185 13.10 15.43 -11.16
C ASP A 185 14.25 15.58 -10.15
N GLU A 186 14.07 16.47 -9.16
CA GLU A 186 15.05 16.62 -8.08
C GLU A 186 15.15 15.36 -7.21
N ILE A 187 14.02 14.75 -6.86
CA ILE A 187 13.96 13.51 -6.09
C ILE A 187 14.72 12.40 -6.82
N LYS A 188 14.46 12.22 -8.12
CA LYS A 188 15.14 11.22 -8.94
C LYS A 188 16.65 11.43 -8.94
N ARG A 189 17.10 12.68 -9.03
CA ARG A 189 18.53 13.04 -9.01
C ARG A 189 19.18 12.81 -7.64
N LYS A 190 18.49 13.12 -6.54
CA LYS A 190 19.01 12.94 -5.18
C LYS A 190 19.03 11.47 -4.74
N GLY A 191 18.08 10.67 -5.21
CA GLY A 191 17.94 9.27 -4.81
C GLY A 191 17.23 9.07 -3.48
N PHE A 192 16.77 10.13 -2.81
CA PHE A 192 15.91 10.07 -1.63
C PHE A 192 14.99 11.28 -1.59
N TYR A 193 13.96 11.22 -0.74
CA TYR A 193 13.07 12.36 -0.51
C TYR A 193 12.65 12.44 0.96
N GLU A 194 12.64 13.66 1.49
CA GLU A 194 12.18 13.98 2.83
C GLU A 194 11.03 14.99 2.75
N MET A 195 9.96 14.76 3.49
CA MET A 195 8.93 15.76 3.71
C MET A 195 8.19 15.56 5.03
N PRO A 196 7.57 16.61 5.60
CA PRO A 196 6.57 16.44 6.65
C PRO A 196 5.43 15.53 6.19
N SER A 197 4.93 14.68 7.08
CA SER A 197 3.85 13.76 6.73
C SER A 197 2.54 14.50 6.48
N ALA A 198 1.87 14.17 5.38
CA ALA A 198 0.55 14.74 5.07
C ALA A 198 -0.58 14.19 5.97
N TYR A 199 -0.33 13.10 6.70
CA TYR A 199 -1.34 12.37 7.47
C TYR A 199 -1.17 12.52 8.99
N ALA A 200 -0.01 12.95 9.47
CA ALA A 200 0.28 13.07 10.90
C ALA A 200 1.20 14.26 11.19
N GLU A 201 0.75 15.17 12.06
CA GLU A 201 1.56 16.30 12.51
C GLU A 201 2.74 15.83 13.39
N GLY A 202 3.89 16.48 13.24
CA GLY A 202 5.10 16.13 13.99
C GLY A 202 5.83 14.90 13.46
N ILE A 203 5.43 14.35 12.31
CA ILE A 203 6.11 13.28 11.60
C ILE A 203 6.84 13.83 10.37
N ILE A 204 8.06 13.36 10.16
CA ILE A 204 8.84 13.58 8.94
C ILE A 204 9.08 12.23 8.28
N ASP A 205 8.64 12.08 7.04
CA ASP A 205 8.82 10.87 6.25
C ASP A 205 10.06 11.01 5.36
N ILE A 206 10.98 10.04 5.45
CA ILE A 206 12.23 9.99 4.69
C ILE A 206 12.23 8.70 3.88
N SER A 207 12.29 8.82 2.55
CA SER A 207 12.07 7.71 1.62
C SER A 207 13.27 7.49 0.69
N VAL A 208 13.62 6.21 0.48
CA VAL A 208 14.64 5.76 -0.48
C VAL A 208 14.04 4.68 -1.41
N PRO A 209 14.50 4.57 -2.66
CA PRO A 209 13.96 3.60 -3.61
C PRO A 209 14.54 2.21 -3.34
N ILE A 210 13.80 1.17 -3.75
CA ILE A 210 14.30 -0.19 -3.88
C ILE A 210 14.09 -0.65 -5.31
N GLY A 211 15.17 -1.16 -5.92
CA GLY A 211 15.19 -1.59 -7.31
C GLY A 211 15.17 -0.42 -8.30
N THR A 212 15.11 -0.77 -9.58
CA THR A 212 15.01 0.17 -10.69
C THR A 212 14.02 -0.37 -11.72
N ARG A 213 13.73 0.43 -12.76
CA ARG A 213 12.93 -0.03 -13.89
C ARG A 213 13.57 -1.25 -14.56
N GLU A 214 14.90 -1.26 -14.66
CA GLU A 214 15.69 -2.32 -15.29
C GLU A 214 15.62 -3.63 -14.49
N THR A 215 15.53 -3.55 -13.16
CA THR A 215 15.34 -4.74 -12.32
C THR A 215 13.90 -5.25 -12.31
N GLY A 216 12.96 -4.51 -12.92
CA GLY A 216 11.54 -4.81 -12.92
C GLY A 216 10.85 -4.54 -11.58
N ILE A 217 11.53 -3.85 -10.65
CA ILE A 217 11.08 -3.66 -9.27
C ILE A 217 11.18 -2.18 -8.94
N ILE A 218 10.04 -1.59 -8.60
CA ILE A 218 9.98 -0.21 -8.09
C ILE A 218 9.21 -0.27 -6.78
N ALA A 219 9.94 -0.22 -5.68
CA ALA A 219 9.41 -0.13 -4.33
C ALA A 219 10.07 1.02 -3.57
N CYS A 220 9.54 1.35 -2.41
CA CYS A 220 10.00 2.46 -1.59
C CYS A 220 10.12 2.02 -0.14
N LEU A 221 11.28 2.29 0.47
CA LEU A 221 11.49 2.14 1.90
C LEU A 221 11.42 3.52 2.57
N THR A 222 10.58 3.65 3.58
CA THR A 222 10.34 4.94 4.25
C THR A 222 10.50 4.82 5.76
N ALA A 223 11.31 5.68 6.35
CA ALA A 223 11.33 5.90 7.80
C ALA A 223 10.38 7.05 8.16
N SER A 224 9.55 6.85 9.19
CA SER A 224 8.63 7.88 9.68
C SER A 224 9.10 8.40 11.04
N LYS A 225 9.89 9.47 10.99
CA LYS A 225 10.55 10.08 12.15
C LYS A 225 9.57 10.92 12.95
N LEU A 226 9.42 10.61 14.24
CA LEU A 226 8.68 11.44 15.17
C LEU A 226 9.58 12.54 15.75
N ILE A 227 9.14 13.81 15.64
CA ILE A 227 9.84 14.95 16.23
C ILE A 227 9.72 14.88 17.76
N ARG A 228 10.84 14.60 18.43
CA ARG A 228 10.91 14.47 19.89
C ARG A 228 11.59 15.68 20.52
N ARG A 229 11.09 16.08 21.70
CA ARG A 229 11.61 17.19 22.52
C ARG A 229 12.94 16.88 23.22
N GLN A 230 13.41 15.63 23.25
CA GLN A 230 14.65 15.27 23.94
C GLN A 230 15.88 15.82 23.19
N ILE A 231 16.67 16.61 23.91
CA ILE A 231 17.91 17.23 23.44
C ILE A 231 18.98 16.12 23.27
N GLY A 232 19.41 15.84 22.03
CA GLY A 232 20.65 15.11 21.75
C GLY A 232 20.55 13.67 21.22
N GLN A 233 19.38 13.14 20.84
CA GLN A 233 19.26 11.77 20.29
C GLN A 233 18.54 11.66 18.94
N ASN A 234 18.24 12.77 18.27
CA ASN A 234 17.62 12.71 16.95
C ASN A 234 18.70 12.53 15.89
N MET A 235 18.69 11.39 15.19
CA MET A 235 19.53 11.21 14.00
C MET A 235 19.22 12.30 12.97
N SER A 236 20.29 12.75 12.31
CA SER A 236 20.18 13.66 11.16
C SER A 236 19.45 12.95 10.01
N THR A 237 18.96 13.71 9.05
CA THR A 237 18.33 13.13 7.86
C THR A 237 19.35 12.31 7.07
N GLU A 238 20.59 12.77 7.00
CA GLU A 238 21.70 12.09 6.35
C GLU A 238 22.00 10.72 7.00
N ASP A 239 22.03 10.64 8.34
CA ASP A 239 22.26 9.38 9.05
C ASP A 239 21.10 8.39 8.85
N ILE A 240 19.86 8.89 8.80
CA ILE A 240 18.68 8.06 8.52
C ILE A 240 18.75 7.53 7.10
N VAL A 241 19.03 8.38 6.11
CA VAL A 241 19.20 7.97 4.71
C VAL A 241 20.30 6.91 4.62
N ALA A 242 21.43 7.07 5.30
CA ALA A 242 22.51 6.08 5.31
C ALA A 242 22.06 4.71 5.87
N SER A 243 21.29 4.69 6.96
CA SER A 243 20.72 3.45 7.52
C SER A 243 19.71 2.81 6.56
N LEU A 244 18.88 3.62 5.88
CA LEU A 244 17.93 3.15 4.89
C LEU A 244 18.62 2.61 3.62
N GLU A 245 19.70 3.21 3.15
CA GLU A 245 20.48 2.71 2.00
C GLU A 245 21.20 1.39 2.33
N LYS A 246 21.69 1.23 3.57
CA LYS A 246 22.21 -0.06 4.06
C LYS A 246 21.12 -1.13 4.10
N CYS A 247 19.91 -0.76 4.55
CA CYS A 247 18.74 -1.64 4.54
C CYS A 247 18.39 -2.06 3.10
N ARG A 248 18.22 -1.07 2.21
CA ARG A 248 17.97 -1.26 0.77
C ARG A 248 19.00 -2.21 0.15
N SER A 249 20.29 -1.99 0.36
CA SER A 249 21.35 -2.83 -0.21
C SER A 249 21.22 -4.30 0.20
N ARG A 250 20.84 -4.56 1.46
CA ARG A 250 20.59 -5.94 1.94
C ARG A 250 19.33 -6.54 1.32
N ILE A 251 18.28 -5.74 1.14
CA ILE A 251 17.04 -6.18 0.47
C ILE A 251 17.33 -6.54 -0.98
N GLU A 252 18.02 -5.67 -1.72
CA GLU A 252 18.37 -5.89 -3.12
C GLU A 252 19.28 -7.12 -3.31
N ALA A 253 20.25 -7.34 -2.40
CA ALA A 253 21.05 -8.56 -2.39
C ALA A 253 20.21 -9.83 -2.14
N ASN A 254 19.28 -9.80 -1.16
CA ASN A 254 18.37 -10.92 -0.89
C ASN A 254 17.42 -11.22 -2.05
N LEU A 255 17.10 -10.21 -2.86
CA LEU A 255 16.29 -10.34 -4.06
C LEU A 255 17.07 -10.87 -5.27
N GLY A 256 18.40 -10.79 -5.23
CA GLY A 256 19.31 -11.13 -6.34
C GLY A 256 19.42 -10.03 -7.39
N LEU A 257 19.35 -8.75 -6.97
CA LEU A 257 19.44 -7.57 -7.84
C LEU A 257 20.83 -6.93 -7.90
N SER A 258 21.75 -7.42 -7.07
CA SER A 258 23.15 -6.98 -6.95
C SER A 258 24.04 -7.53 -8.05
#